data_AF-A0A151RV33-F1
#
_entry.id   AF-A0A151RV33-F1
#
_cell.length_a   1.000
_cell.length_b   1.000
_cell.length_c   1.000
_cell.angle_alpha   90.00
_cell.angle_beta   90.00
_cell.angle_gamma   90.00
#
_symmetry.space_group_name_H-M   'P 1'
#
loop_
_entity.id
_entity.type
_entity.pdbx_description
1 polymer ?
#
loop_
_entity_poly.entity_id
_entity_poly.type
_entity_poly.pdbx_seq_one_letter_code
_entity_poly.pdbx_strand_id
1 'polypeptide(L)'
;TIPDIAYVVSVVSQFMHDPQERHMQVVDRIFQYLKSSLGKRLLFRRVDTMSLEIYTDAYYAGSITNRRSTFGYCMFLGGNLMTWRNKK
;
A
#
# COMPACT_ATOMS: atom_id res chain seq x y z
N THR A 1 4.50 -1.92 -1.69
CA THR A 1 5.04 -2.64 -0.51
C THR A 1 4.78 -2.01 0.86
N ILE A 2 3.98 -0.96 0.99
CA ILE A 2 3.33 -0.48 2.25
C ILE A 2 1.94 0.05 1.92
N PRO A 3 1.73 0.80 0.82
CA PRO A 3 0.40 1.19 0.35
C PRO A 3 -0.60 0.04 0.16
N ASP A 4 -0.12 -1.14 -0.21
CA ASP A 4 -0.96 -2.32 -0.40
C ASP A 4 -1.50 -2.87 0.94
N ILE A 5 -0.72 -2.82 2.02
CA ILE A 5 -1.14 -3.28 3.35
C ILE A 5 -2.23 -2.35 3.91
N ALA A 6 -2.05 -1.04 3.79
CA ALA A 6 -3.04 -0.07 4.25
C ALA A 6 -4.39 -0.29 3.55
N TYR A 7 -4.35 -0.58 2.25
CA TYR A 7 -5.54 -0.93 1.49
C TYR A 7 -6.18 -2.24 1.98
N VAL A 8 -5.41 -3.33 2.07
CA VAL A 8 -5.93 -4.63 2.54
C VAL A 8 -6.53 -4.51 3.96
N VAL A 9 -5.86 -3.80 4.87
CA VAL A 9 -6.38 -3.53 6.22
C VAL A 9 -7.71 -2.75 6.16
N SER A 10 -7.80 -1.72 5.33
CA SER A 10 -9.04 -0.93 5.17
C SER A 10 -10.22 -1.73 4.59
N VAL A 11 -9.95 -2.76 3.80
CA VAL A 11 -10.98 -3.66 3.26
C VAL A 11 -11.43 -4.62 4.34
N VAL A 12 -10.49 -5.27 5.04
CA VAL A 12 -10.81 -6.23 6.10
C VAL A 12 -11.51 -5.55 7.28
N SER A 13 -11.17 -4.30 7.59
CA SER A 13 -11.82 -3.55 8.67
C SER A 13 -13.33 -3.36 8.48
N GLN A 14 -13.82 -3.43 7.23
CA GLN A 14 -15.26 -3.33 6.94
C GLN A 14 -16.06 -4.53 7.45
N PHE A 15 -15.40 -5.67 7.68
CA PHE A 15 -16.03 -6.92 8.10
C PHE A 15 -15.79 -7.25 9.59
N MET A 16 -15.26 -6.31 10.38
CA MET A 16 -14.96 -6.55 11.80
C MET A 16 -16.19 -6.77 12.68
N HIS A 17 -17.38 -6.31 12.24
CA HIS A 17 -18.62 -6.51 13.00
C HIS A 17 -19.11 -7.96 12.96
N ASP A 18 -18.80 -8.70 11.89
CA ASP A 18 -19.12 -10.12 11.72
C ASP A 18 -18.04 -10.82 10.86
N PRO A 19 -16.90 -11.19 11.47
CA PRO A 19 -15.77 -11.74 10.74
C PRO A 19 -16.01 -13.20 10.35
N GLN A 20 -16.16 -13.45 9.05
CA GLN A 20 -16.12 -14.80 8.48
C GLN A 20 -14.71 -15.40 8.50
N GLU A 21 -14.61 -16.74 8.42
CA GLU A 21 -13.35 -17.49 8.40
C GLU A 21 -12.37 -16.95 7.33
N ARG A 22 -12.88 -16.61 6.15
CA ARG A 22 -12.09 -16.01 5.06
C ARG A 22 -11.45 -14.68 5.46
N HIS A 23 -12.14 -13.85 6.24
CA HIS A 23 -11.60 -12.58 6.73
C HIS A 23 -10.47 -12.83 7.75
N MET A 24 -10.66 -13.80 8.65
CA MET A 24 -9.65 -14.17 9.65
C MET A 24 -8.37 -14.71 9.02
N GLN A 25 -8.48 -15.53 7.96
CA GLN A 25 -7.32 -15.99 7.20
C GLN A 25 -6.51 -14.83 6.57
N VAL A 26 -7.18 -13.76 6.13
CA VAL A 26 -6.49 -12.57 5.61
C VAL A 26 -5.82 -11.79 6.75
N VAL A 27 -6.47 -11.68 7.91
CA VAL A 27 -5.88 -11.07 9.11
C VAL A 27 -4.61 -11.79 9.54
N ASP A 28 -4.62 -13.12 9.56
CA ASP A 28 -3.43 -13.92 9.90
C ASP A 28 -2.28 -13.69 8.92
N ARG A 29 -2.58 -13.57 7.62
CA ARG A 29 -1.57 -13.22 6.60
C ARG A 29 -1.01 -11.81 6.81
N ILE A 30 -1.85 -10.84 7.18
CA ILE A 30 -1.39 -9.49 7.54
C ILE A 30 -0.40 -9.58 8.71
N PHE A 31 -0.74 -10.31 9.77
CA PHE A 31 0.15 -10.47 10.92
C PHE A 31 1.45 -11.18 10.58
N GLN A 32 1.41 -12.24 9.76
CA GLN A 32 2.62 -12.92 9.27
C GLN A 32 3.51 -11.99 8.44
N TYR A 33 2.90 -11.17 7.57
CA TYR A 33 3.64 -10.17 6.80
C TYR A 33 4.29 -9.13 7.73
N LEU A 34 3.55 -8.58 8.69
CA LEU A 34 4.09 -7.61 9.65
C LEU A 34 5.24 -8.20 10.48
N LYS A 35 5.09 -9.46 10.93
CA LYS A 35 6.13 -10.17 11.67
C LYS A 35 7.38 -10.41 10.82
N SER A 36 7.22 -10.81 9.55
CA SER A 36 8.36 -11.02 8.62
C SER A 36 8.99 -9.73 8.10
N SER A 37 8.36 -8.58 8.35
CA SER A 37 8.88 -7.26 8.00
C SER A 37 9.37 -6.45 9.20
N LEU A 38 9.42 -7.07 10.40
CA LEU A 38 10.08 -6.49 11.56
C LEU A 38 11.52 -6.11 11.22
N GLY A 39 11.81 -4.81 11.22
CA GLY A 39 13.14 -4.25 10.88
C GLY A 39 13.29 -3.75 9.45
N LYS A 40 12.34 -4.02 8.54
CA LYS A 40 12.31 -3.40 7.21
C LYS A 40 11.84 -1.95 7.37
N ARG A 41 12.77 -1.00 7.26
CA ARG A 41 12.49 0.44 7.33
C ARG A 41 12.66 1.08 5.95
N LEU A 42 12.01 2.22 5.75
CA LEU A 42 12.35 3.10 4.64
C LEU A 42 13.77 3.62 4.87
N LEU A 43 14.69 3.27 3.97
CA LEU A 43 16.06 3.73 4.01
C LEU A 43 16.15 5.04 3.25
N PHE A 44 16.55 6.10 3.94
CA PHE A 44 16.91 7.36 3.34
C PHE A 44 18.43 7.44 3.24
N ARG A 45 18.94 7.54 2.01
CA ARG A 45 20.36 7.74 1.74
C ARG A 45 20.59 9.22 1.44
N ARG A 46 21.67 9.79 2.00
CA ARG A 46 22.16 11.11 1.58
C ARG A 46 22.65 11.00 0.13
N VAL A 47 22.10 11.81 -0.75
CA VAL A 47 22.46 11.83 -2.17
C VAL A 47 22.88 13.24 -2.53
N ASP A 48 24.03 13.36 -3.20
CA ASP A 48 24.63 14.64 -3.56
C ASP A 48 23.96 15.27 -4.79
N THR A 49 23.33 14.44 -5.62
CA THR A 49 22.57 14.85 -6.80
C THR A 49 21.06 14.79 -6.51
N MET A 50 20.39 15.93 -6.64
CA MET A 50 18.96 16.04 -6.37
C MET A 50 18.16 15.80 -7.67
N SER A 51 17.80 14.54 -7.93
CA SER A 51 16.87 14.16 -9.01
C SER A 51 15.45 13.93 -8.46
N LEU A 52 14.44 14.47 -9.12
CA LEU A 52 13.03 14.23 -8.79
C LEU A 52 12.46 13.20 -9.76
N GLU A 53 11.98 12.08 -9.24
CA GLU A 53 11.36 11.01 -10.04
C GLU A 53 9.92 10.80 -9.55
N ILE A 54 8.97 10.80 -10.47
CA ILE A 54 7.55 10.59 -10.15
C ILE A 54 7.06 9.42 -10.98
N TYR A 55 6.50 8.42 -10.29
CA TYR A 55 5.81 7.30 -10.91
C TYR A 55 4.32 7.42 -10.64
N THR A 56 3.53 7.23 -11.68
CA THR A 56 2.06 7.22 -11.59
C THR A 56 1.54 5.93 -12.17
N ASP A 57 0.57 5.33 -11.49
CA ASP A 57 -0.12 4.13 -11.93
C ASP A 57 -1.64 4.40 -11.94
N ALA A 58 -2.31 3.89 -12.96
CA ALA A 58 -3.73 4.03 -13.16
C ALA A 58 -4.33 2.68 -13.49
N TYR A 59 -5.08 2.12 -12.55
CA TYR A 59 -5.77 0.86 -12.75
C TYR A 59 -7.26 1.10 -13.01
N TYR A 60 -7.68 0.83 -14.25
CA TYR A 60 -9.05 0.94 -14.73
C TYR A 60 -9.63 -0.45 -15.01
N ALA A 61 -9.90 -1.28 -13.99
CA ALA A 61 -10.60 -2.56 -14.25
C ALA A 61 -11.26 -3.34 -13.08
N GLY A 62 -11.07 -3.07 -11.78
CA GLY A 62 -11.25 -4.16 -10.79
C GLY A 62 -12.20 -3.97 -9.61
N SER A 63 -13.30 -3.22 -9.71
CA SER A 63 -14.34 -3.30 -8.68
C SER A 63 -15.71 -3.54 -9.31
N ILE A 64 -16.17 -4.80 -9.21
CA ILE A 64 -17.54 -5.22 -9.54
C ILE A 64 -18.56 -4.37 -8.76
N THR A 65 -18.18 -3.94 -7.55
CA THR A 65 -19.03 -3.17 -6.63
C THR A 65 -19.10 -1.67 -6.91
N ASN A 66 -18.02 -0.99 -7.32
CA ASN A 66 -18.00 0.48 -7.35
C ASN A 66 -17.50 1.15 -8.64
N ARG A 67 -17.02 0.41 -9.66
CA ARG A 67 -16.58 0.94 -10.97
C ARG A 67 -15.67 2.19 -10.95
N ARG A 68 -15.06 2.54 -9.82
CA ARG A 68 -14.14 3.69 -9.69
C ARG A 68 -12.73 3.29 -10.08
N SER A 69 -12.09 4.14 -10.88
CA SER A 69 -10.68 4.06 -11.22
C SER A 69 -9.83 4.19 -9.95
N THR A 70 -8.86 3.30 -9.79
CA THR A 70 -7.85 3.43 -8.73
C THR A 70 -6.62 4.08 -9.35
N PHE A 71 -6.16 5.19 -8.78
CA PHE A 71 -4.95 5.88 -9.24
C PHE A 71 -3.96 6.01 -8.09
N GLY A 72 -2.71 5.65 -8.35
CA GLY A 72 -1.61 5.74 -7.41
C GLY A 72 -0.49 6.63 -7.95
N TYR A 73 0.23 7.30 -7.06
CA TYR A 73 1.52 7.89 -7.41
C TYR A 73 2.52 7.73 -6.28
N CYS A 74 3.80 7.71 -6.63
CA CYS A 74 4.90 7.83 -5.70
C CYS A 74 5.97 8.76 -6.25
N MET A 75 6.60 9.51 -5.36
CA MET A 75 7.57 10.54 -5.68
C MET A 75 8.86 10.27 -4.91
N PHE A 76 9.97 10.24 -5.64
CA PHE A 76 11.30 10.00 -5.12
C PHE A 76 12.18 11.23 -5.32
N LEU A 77 13.03 11.52 -4.34
CA LEU A 77 14.02 12.57 -4.37
C LEU A 77 15.42 11.99 -4.13
N GLY A 78 16.29 12.05 -5.13
CA GLY A 78 17.60 11.41 -5.10
C GLY A 78 17.48 9.92 -4.80
N GLY A 79 16.51 9.23 -5.40
CA GLY A 79 16.24 7.81 -5.14
C GLY A 79 15.57 7.49 -3.79
N ASN A 80 15.24 8.49 -2.97
CA ASN A 80 14.53 8.29 -1.69
C ASN A 80 13.02 8.53 -1.84
N LEU A 81 12.19 7.59 -1.38
CA LEU A 81 10.72 7.77 -1.42
C LEU A 81 10.29 8.89 -0.46
N MET A 82 9.80 10.00 -1.02
CA MET A 82 9.34 11.17 -0.24
C MET A 82 7.85 11.10 0.08
N THR A 83 7.03 10.77 -0.91
CA THR A 83 5.58 10.67 -0.73
C THR A 83 4.99 9.63 -1.67
N TRP A 84 3.90 9.02 -1.22
CA TRP A 84 3.06 8.18 -2.06
C TRP A 84 1.60 8.42 -1.70
N ARG A 85 0.72 8.22 -2.67
CA ARG A 85 -0.72 8.26 -2.45
C ARG A 85 -1.38 7.22 -3.32
N ASN A 86 -2.39 6.58 -2.77
CA ASN A 86 -3.33 5.76 -3.51
C ASN A 86 -4.72 6.38 -3.33
N LYS A 87 -5.43 6.61 -4.43
CA LYS A 87 -6.80 7.13 -4.45
C LYS A 87 -7.67 6.12 -5.17
N LYS A 88 -8.74 5.70 -4.50
CA LYS A 88 -9.81 4.86 -5.02
C LYS A 88 -11.11 5.65 -5.11
#